data_AF-A0A662S3U2-F1
#
_entry.id   AF-A0A662S3U2-F1
#
_cell.length_a   1.000
_cell.length_b   1.000
_cell.length_c   1.000
_cell.angle_alpha   90.00
_cell.angle_beta   90.00
_cell.angle_gamma   90.00
#
_symmetry.space_group_name_H-M   'P 1'
#
loop_
_entity.id
_entity.type
_entity.pdbx_description
1 polymer ?
#
loop_
_entity_poly.entity_id
_entity_poly.type
_entity_poly.pdbx_seq_one_letter_code
_entity_poly.pdbx_strand_id
1 'polypeptide(L)'
;MADAEVDVEAIERKWEELVSRARSDPWSLLSMDIDELRNYLLGAVEGLARFVGASAVTIEFGRWRARYYRKSLTDGDEWEEVDGELVFSIHLEEATGCSITVLSVGLPDDEGPEVFARSAGEIAELFFTGRVCEEGEFEPHADR
;
A
#
# COMPACT_ATOMS: atom_id res chain seq x y z
N MET A 1 27.83 -20.63 5.07
CA MET A 1 26.48 -20.24 4.64
C MET A 1 26.67 -18.92 3.94
N ALA A 2 26.35 -18.84 2.65
CA ALA A 2 26.59 -17.62 1.88
C ALA A 2 25.67 -16.54 2.43
N ASP A 3 26.24 -15.43 2.90
CA ASP A 3 25.52 -14.17 3.01
C ASP A 3 24.98 -13.87 1.62
N ALA A 4 23.67 -14.00 1.44
CA ALA A 4 23.02 -13.43 0.28
C ALA A 4 23.13 -11.92 0.47
N GLU A 5 24.09 -11.31 -0.23
CA GLU A 5 24.25 -9.87 -0.28
C GLU A 5 22.89 -9.28 -0.68
N VAL A 6 22.28 -8.51 0.22
CA VAL A 6 21.00 -7.87 -0.03
C VAL A 6 21.25 -6.80 -1.10
N ASP A 7 20.80 -7.07 -2.33
CA ASP A 7 20.92 -6.15 -3.45
C ASP A 7 19.90 -5.01 -3.31
N VAL A 8 20.30 -3.97 -2.57
CA VAL A 8 19.48 -2.79 -2.29
C VAL A 8 19.07 -2.08 -3.58
N GLU A 9 19.96 -1.99 -4.56
CA GLU A 9 19.67 -1.36 -5.85
C GLU A 9 18.58 -2.12 -6.62
N ALA A 10 18.58 -3.45 -6.57
CA ALA A 10 17.52 -4.26 -7.17
C ALA A 10 16.18 -4.13 -6.42
N ILE A 11 16.21 -3.97 -5.10
CA ILE A 11 15.01 -3.74 -4.28
C ILE A 11 14.39 -2.39 -4.63
N GLU A 12 15.20 -1.32 -4.62
CA GLU A 12 14.77 0.03 -4.97
C GLU A 12 14.22 0.08 -6.40
N ARG A 13 14.95 -0.48 -7.37
CA ARG A 13 14.53 -0.50 -8.77
C ARG A 13 13.15 -1.15 -8.95
N LYS A 14 12.89 -2.29 -8.30
CA LYS A 14 11.58 -2.97 -8.40
C LYS A 14 10.44 -2.13 -7.85
N TRP A 15 10.66 -1.45 -6.72
CA TRP A 15 9.67 -0.55 -6.16
C TRP A 15 9.40 0.64 -7.08
N GLU A 16 10.46 1.29 -7.54
CA GLU A 16 10.36 2.46 -8.43
C GLU A 16 9.76 2.10 -9.80
N GLU A 17 9.99 0.89 -10.32
CA GLU A 17 9.31 0.38 -11.52
C GLU A 17 7.78 0.27 -11.31
N LEU A 18 7.34 -0.24 -10.15
CA LEU A 18 5.92 -0.27 -9.79
C LEU A 18 5.35 1.14 -9.65
N VAL A 19 6.02 2.04 -8.93
CA VAL A 19 5.58 3.43 -8.73
C VAL A 19 5.50 4.18 -10.06
N SER A 20 6.51 4.05 -10.91
CA SER A 20 6.55 4.65 -12.24
C SER A 20 5.40 4.16 -13.10
N ARG A 21 5.13 2.85 -13.09
CA ARG A 21 4.00 2.27 -13.82
C ARG A 21 2.66 2.77 -13.28
N ALA A 22 2.48 2.79 -11.96
CA ALA A 22 1.25 3.28 -11.34
C ALA A 22 0.97 4.73 -11.75
N ARG A 23 1.99 5.61 -11.73
CA ARG A 23 1.83 7.03 -12.09
C ARG A 23 1.65 7.28 -13.59
N SER A 24 2.31 6.50 -14.45
CA SER A 24 2.31 6.73 -15.90
C SER A 24 1.16 6.04 -16.64
N ASP A 25 0.76 4.86 -16.18
CA ASP A 25 -0.32 4.06 -16.76
C ASP A 25 -1.04 3.24 -15.67
N PRO A 26 -1.80 3.92 -14.77
CA PRO A 26 -2.55 3.26 -13.71
C PRO A 26 -3.56 2.27 -14.27
N TRP A 27 -4.17 2.57 -15.43
CA TRP A 27 -5.14 1.71 -16.09
C TRP A 27 -4.58 0.33 -16.44
N SER A 28 -3.28 0.23 -16.77
CA SER A 28 -2.63 -1.07 -16.99
C SER A 28 -2.62 -1.96 -15.74
N LEU A 29 -2.59 -1.39 -14.54
CA LEU A 29 -2.69 -2.13 -13.28
C LEU A 29 -4.15 -2.45 -12.96
N LEU A 30 -5.05 -1.48 -13.15
CA LEU A 30 -6.49 -1.62 -12.90
C LEU A 30 -7.19 -2.65 -13.81
N SER A 31 -6.59 -2.92 -14.96
CA SER A 31 -7.08 -3.90 -15.94
C SER A 31 -6.57 -5.32 -15.70
N MET A 32 -5.64 -5.52 -14.75
CA MET A 32 -5.14 -6.85 -14.41
C MET A 32 -6.20 -7.67 -13.66
N ASP A 33 -6.13 -8.99 -13.80
CA ASP A 33 -6.83 -9.90 -12.90
C ASP A 33 -6.33 -9.70 -11.45
N ILE A 34 -7.22 -9.79 -10.47
CA ILE A 34 -6.90 -9.48 -9.06
C ILE A 34 -5.75 -10.35 -8.54
N ASP A 35 -5.71 -11.64 -8.90
CA ASP A 35 -4.61 -12.53 -8.49
C ASP A 35 -3.28 -12.17 -9.16
N GLU A 36 -3.31 -11.75 -10.43
CA GLU A 36 -2.13 -11.27 -11.16
C GLU A 36 -1.61 -9.97 -10.55
N LEU A 37 -2.51 -9.01 -10.30
CA LEU A 37 -2.22 -7.75 -9.64
C LEU A 37 -1.62 -7.99 -8.26
N ARG A 38 -2.24 -8.83 -7.42
CA ARG A 38 -1.72 -9.17 -6.08
C ARG A 38 -0.28 -9.69 -6.16
N ASN A 39 -0.03 -10.65 -7.05
CA ASN A 39 1.30 -11.25 -7.18
C ASN A 39 2.33 -10.22 -7.70
N TYR A 40 1.93 -9.35 -8.62
CA TYR A 40 2.76 -8.28 -9.14
C TYR A 40 3.12 -7.26 -8.04
N LEU A 41 2.12 -6.76 -7.30
CA LEU A 41 2.32 -5.80 -6.20
C LEU A 41 3.20 -6.41 -5.10
N LEU A 42 2.93 -7.65 -4.70
CA LEU A 42 3.73 -8.34 -3.68
C LEU A 42 5.17 -8.53 -4.13
N GLY A 43 5.40 -8.97 -5.37
CA GLY A 43 6.74 -9.17 -5.92
C GLY A 43 7.57 -7.90 -6.05
N ALA A 44 6.92 -6.73 -6.11
CA ALA A 44 7.56 -5.43 -6.11
C ALA A 44 7.87 -4.92 -4.70
N VAL A 45 6.97 -5.10 -3.72
CA VAL A 45 7.11 -4.53 -2.37
C VAL A 45 7.82 -5.45 -1.37
N GLU A 46 7.79 -6.76 -1.55
CA GLU A 46 8.29 -7.75 -0.57
C GLU A 46 9.77 -7.54 -0.21
N GLY A 47 10.61 -7.21 -1.20
CA GLY A 47 12.03 -6.91 -0.98
C GLY A 47 12.22 -5.67 -0.10
N LEU A 48 11.46 -4.61 -0.38
CA LEU A 48 11.51 -3.36 0.35
C LEU A 48 10.99 -3.54 1.78
N ALA A 49 9.86 -4.22 1.95
CA ALA A 49 9.28 -4.53 3.26
C ALA A 49 10.26 -5.28 4.17
N ARG A 50 10.96 -6.29 3.63
CA ARG A 50 12.00 -7.01 4.37
C ARG A 50 13.20 -6.13 4.70
N PHE A 51 13.63 -5.30 3.75
CA PHE A 51 14.77 -4.41 3.94
C PHE A 51 14.55 -3.40 5.07
N VAL A 52 13.36 -2.80 5.15
CA VAL A 52 13.01 -1.83 6.20
C VAL A 52 12.59 -2.46 7.53
N GLY A 53 12.48 -3.80 7.58
CA GLY A 53 12.11 -4.53 8.79
C GLY A 53 10.62 -4.47 9.11
N ALA A 54 9.75 -4.32 8.11
CA ALA A 54 8.30 -4.37 8.29
C ALA A 54 7.85 -5.73 8.84
N SER A 55 6.90 -5.71 9.79
CA SER A 55 6.31 -6.91 10.38
C SER A 55 5.26 -7.55 9.45
N ALA A 56 4.58 -6.75 8.64
CA ALA A 56 3.56 -7.20 7.71
C ALA A 56 3.46 -6.30 6.46
N VAL A 57 2.95 -6.90 5.38
CA VAL A 57 2.52 -6.20 4.16
C VAL A 57 1.03 -6.46 4.00
N THR A 58 0.24 -5.40 3.94
CA THR A 58 -1.20 -5.48 3.67
C THR A 58 -1.47 -4.91 2.30
N ILE A 59 -2.10 -5.71 1.42
CA ILE A 59 -2.60 -5.25 0.13
C ILE A 59 -4.11 -5.27 0.21
N GLU A 60 -4.73 -4.11 0.12
CA GLU A 60 -6.18 -3.97 0.13
C GLU A 60 -6.67 -3.74 -1.30
N PHE A 61 -7.76 -4.40 -1.66
CA PHE A 61 -8.46 -4.18 -2.92
C PHE A 61 -9.84 -3.64 -2.62
N GLY A 62 -10.20 -2.54 -3.26
CA GLY A 62 -11.56 -2.04 -3.31
C GLY A 62 -12.04 -2.01 -4.76
N ARG A 63 -13.27 -2.45 -5.01
CA ARG A 63 -13.96 -2.17 -6.28
C ARG A 63 -15.41 -2.03 -5.90
N TRP A 64 -15.93 -0.81 -5.96
CA TRP A 64 -17.37 -0.53 -5.94
C TRP A 64 -18.20 -0.98 -4.70
N ARG A 65 -17.58 -1.33 -3.58
CA ARG A 65 -18.24 -1.69 -2.30
C ARG A 65 -17.16 -2.03 -1.27
N ALA A 66 -16.75 -1.07 -0.44
CA ALA A 66 -15.98 -1.39 0.75
C ALA A 66 -16.88 -2.20 1.70
N ARG A 67 -16.78 -3.53 1.66
CA ARG A 67 -17.24 -4.37 2.76
C ARG A 67 -16.10 -4.43 3.77
N TYR A 68 -16.17 -3.62 4.81
CA TYR A 68 -15.24 -3.73 5.94
C TYR A 68 -15.55 -4.99 6.73
N TYR A 69 -14.69 -6.01 6.64
CA TYR A 69 -14.72 -7.16 7.54
C TYR A 69 -13.62 -6.99 8.59
N ARG A 70 -13.88 -6.17 9.60
CA ARG A 70 -13.03 -6.14 10.80
C ARG A 70 -13.52 -7.21 11.77
N LYS A 71 -12.72 -8.27 11.98
CA LYS A 71 -12.99 -9.22 13.06
C LYS A 71 -12.34 -8.74 14.36
N SER A 72 -13.08 -7.96 15.14
CA SER A 72 -12.81 -7.76 16.57
C SER A 72 -13.31 -8.97 17.36
N LEU A 73 -12.61 -9.38 18.42
CA LEU A 73 -13.03 -10.49 19.28
C LEU A 73 -13.76 -10.03 20.55
N THR A 74 -14.07 -8.74 20.70
CA THR A 74 -14.62 -8.23 21.97
C THR A 74 -15.88 -7.39 21.88
N ASP A 75 -16.14 -6.58 20.85
CA ASP A 75 -17.29 -5.66 20.91
C ASP A 75 -17.92 -5.31 19.55
N GLY A 76 -19.21 -5.65 19.43
CA GLY A 76 -20.34 -4.86 18.90
C GLY A 76 -20.28 -4.22 17.51
N ASP A 77 -21.12 -4.72 16.60
CA ASP A 77 -21.32 -4.31 15.21
C ASP A 77 -22.19 -3.03 15.02
N GLU A 78 -21.65 -1.97 14.42
CA GLU A 78 -22.45 -0.92 13.74
C GLU A 78 -21.73 -0.44 12.45
N TRP A 79 -22.49 -0.30 11.35
CA TRP A 79 -22.01 -0.01 9.99
C TRP A 79 -22.42 1.42 9.58
N GLU A 80 -21.50 2.23 9.06
CA GLU A 80 -21.80 3.51 8.37
C GLU A 80 -21.35 3.47 6.90
N GLU A 81 -22.14 4.10 6.02
CA GLU A 81 -22.03 4.08 4.55
C GLU A 81 -21.65 5.49 4.02
N VAL A 82 -20.55 5.58 3.25
CA VAL A 82 -20.13 6.79 2.53
C VAL A 82 -19.58 6.40 1.15
N ASP A 83 -19.93 7.16 0.10
CA ASP A 83 -19.53 6.93 -1.29
C ASP A 83 -18.06 7.35 -1.57
N GLY A 84 -17.29 6.46 -2.22
CA GLY A 84 -15.93 6.69 -2.74
C GLY A 84 -15.24 5.38 -3.17
N GLU A 85 -14.40 5.40 -4.22
CA GLU A 85 -13.75 4.20 -4.78
C GLU A 85 -12.22 4.19 -4.67
N LEU A 86 -11.70 3.62 -3.58
CA LEU A 86 -10.31 3.15 -3.52
C LEU A 86 -10.19 1.85 -4.33
N VAL A 87 -9.22 1.74 -5.26
CA VAL A 87 -9.06 0.51 -6.05
C VAL A 87 -8.10 -0.48 -5.42
N PHE A 88 -6.94 0.00 -5.01
CA PHE A 88 -6.06 -0.77 -4.14
C PHE A 88 -5.10 0.13 -3.36
N SER A 89 -4.61 -0.39 -2.24
CA SER A 89 -3.57 0.23 -1.43
C SER A 89 -2.59 -0.83 -0.94
N ILE A 90 -1.35 -0.40 -0.71
CA ILE A 90 -0.31 -1.20 -0.06
C ILE A 90 0.08 -0.48 1.22
N HIS A 91 0.03 -1.20 2.33
CA HIS A 91 0.46 -0.74 3.63
C HIS A 91 1.60 -1.60 4.16
N LEU A 92 2.53 -0.95 4.84
CA LEU A 92 3.61 -1.61 5.58
C LEU A 92 3.40 -1.38 7.07
N GLU A 93 3.41 -2.46 7.85
CA GLU A 93 3.26 -2.42 9.30
C GLU A 93 4.63 -2.56 9.99
N GLU A 94 4.83 -1.82 11.07
CA GLU A 94 5.95 -1.99 11.99
C GLU A 94 5.56 -2.94 13.13
N ALA A 95 6.55 -3.55 13.81
CA ALA A 95 6.34 -4.43 14.96
C ALA A 95 5.50 -3.83 16.12
N THR A 96 5.38 -2.50 16.18
CA THR A 96 4.54 -1.76 17.13
C THR A 96 3.04 -1.84 16.83
N GLY A 97 2.66 -2.31 15.64
CA GLY A 97 1.29 -2.35 15.12
C GLY A 97 0.87 -1.09 14.36
N CYS A 98 1.78 -0.12 14.18
CA CYS A 98 1.54 1.05 13.35
C CYS A 98 1.77 0.72 11.86
N SER A 99 0.96 1.31 10.98
CA SER A 99 1.07 1.09 9.53
C SER A 99 1.09 2.40 8.75
N ILE A 100 1.86 2.42 7.66
CA ILE A 100 1.83 3.52 6.68
C ILE A 100 1.36 3.00 5.33
N THR A 101 0.59 3.83 4.62
CA THR A 101 0.32 3.62 3.20
C THR A 101 1.55 4.01 2.38
N VAL A 102 2.01 3.10 1.52
CA VAL A 102 3.19 3.31 0.65
C VAL A 102 2.83 3.47 -0.81
N LEU A 103 1.71 2.90 -1.25
CA LEU A 103 1.10 3.09 -2.56
C LEU A 103 -0.41 3.01 -2.42
N SER A 104 -1.13 3.89 -3.11
CA SER A 104 -2.59 3.86 -3.22
C SER A 104 -2.98 4.31 -4.61
N VAL A 105 -3.92 3.58 -5.23
CA VAL A 105 -4.56 3.95 -6.49
C VAL A 105 -6.06 4.03 -6.25
N GLY A 106 -6.58 5.25 -6.32
CA GLY A 106 -8.01 5.56 -6.20
C GLY A 106 -8.63 5.89 -7.56
N LEU A 107 -9.95 5.79 -7.65
CA LEU A 107 -10.77 6.30 -8.75
C LEU A 107 -11.74 7.35 -8.18
N PRO A 108 -11.28 8.58 -7.92
CA PRO A 108 -12.17 9.68 -7.58
C PRO A 108 -12.91 10.11 -8.85
N ASP A 109 -14.17 9.67 -8.95
CA ASP A 109 -15.14 10.11 -9.95
C ASP A 109 -14.64 10.10 -11.41
N ASP A 110 -15.16 11.04 -12.22
CA ASP A 110 -14.99 11.09 -13.68
C ASP A 110 -13.60 11.60 -14.15
N GLU A 111 -12.68 11.92 -13.24
CA GLU A 111 -11.37 12.53 -13.56
C GLU A 111 -10.26 11.49 -13.85
N GLY A 112 -10.50 10.22 -13.53
CA GLY A 112 -9.57 9.13 -13.76
C GLY A 112 -8.77 8.74 -12.51
N PRO A 113 -7.78 7.83 -12.61
CA PRO A 113 -7.15 7.26 -11.45
C PRO A 113 -6.17 8.22 -10.78
N GLU A 114 -6.34 8.41 -9.48
CA GLU A 114 -5.38 9.11 -8.64
C GLU A 114 -4.39 8.14 -8.01
N VAL A 115 -3.13 8.56 -7.96
CA VAL A 115 -2.03 7.72 -7.49
C VAL A 115 -1.23 8.44 -6.42
N PHE A 116 -1.27 7.90 -5.22
CA PHE A 116 -0.37 8.26 -4.14
C PHE A 116 0.73 7.20 -4.04
N ALA A 117 2.00 7.61 -3.97
CA ALA A 117 3.11 6.69 -3.80
C ALA A 117 4.28 7.38 -3.10
N ARG A 118 4.85 6.71 -2.09
CA ARG A 118 6.12 7.10 -1.45
C ARG A 118 7.30 6.47 -2.19
N SER A 119 8.43 7.15 -2.24
CA SER A 119 9.69 6.60 -2.72
C SER A 119 10.26 5.57 -1.75
N ALA A 120 11.14 4.69 -2.24
CA ALA A 120 11.83 3.72 -1.38
C ALA A 120 12.62 4.42 -0.23
N GLY A 121 13.23 5.57 -0.53
CA GLY A 121 13.97 6.37 0.44
C GLY A 121 13.09 6.93 1.56
N GLU A 122 11.92 7.48 1.22
CA GLU A 122 10.95 7.98 2.22
C GLU A 122 10.44 6.85 3.13
N ILE A 123 10.14 5.68 2.55
CA ILE A 123 9.69 4.51 3.31
C ILE A 123 10.79 4.07 4.28
N ALA A 124 12.03 3.96 3.80
CA ALA A 124 13.16 3.59 4.64
C ALA A 124 13.41 4.60 5.76
N GLU A 125 13.34 5.90 5.47
CA GLU A 125 13.49 6.95 6.48
C GLU A 125 12.44 6.81 7.59
N LEU A 126 11.16 6.61 7.25
CA LEU A 126 10.08 6.46 8.23
C LEU A 126 10.30 5.28 9.17
N PHE A 127 10.69 4.13 8.64
CA PHE A 127 10.97 2.93 9.43
C PHE A 127 12.23 3.09 10.28
N PHE A 128 13.33 3.60 9.71
CA PHE A 128 14.59 3.75 10.46
C PHE A 128 14.56 4.84 11.52
N THR A 129 13.67 5.83 11.38
CA THR A 129 13.47 6.88 12.38
C THR A 129 12.36 6.55 13.38
N GLY A 130 11.64 5.43 13.22
CA GLY A 130 10.54 5.04 14.08
C GLY A 130 9.31 5.96 13.98
N ARG A 131 9.15 6.65 12.85
CA ARG A 131 8.10 7.65 12.62
C ARG A 131 6.84 7.08 11.97
N VAL A 132 6.75 5.75 11.81
CA VAL A 132 5.60 5.04 11.23
C VAL A 132 4.31 5.39 11.97
N CYS A 133 4.34 5.51 13.30
CA CYS A 133 3.16 5.87 14.09
C CYS A 133 2.77 7.36 14.01
N GLU A 134 3.70 8.24 13.65
CA GLU A 134 3.41 9.69 13.52
C GLU A 134 2.78 10.03 12.17
N GLU A 135 3.01 9.17 11.17
CA GLU A 135 2.53 9.32 9.80
C GLU A 135 1.40 8.32 9.46
N GLY A 136 0.92 7.59 10.48
CA GLY A 136 -0.12 6.58 10.36
C GLY A 136 -1.51 7.19 10.17
N GLU A 137 -2.27 6.59 9.26
CA GLU A 137 -3.58 7.02 8.73
C GLU A 137 -3.55 8.28 7.86
N PHE A 138 -3.20 8.09 6.58
CA PHE A 138 -3.75 8.95 5.53
C PHE A 138 -5.21 8.55 5.34
N GLU A 139 -6.13 9.20 6.07
CA GLU A 139 -7.54 9.21 5.68
C GLU A 139 -7.59 9.91 4.31
N PRO A 140 -8.05 9.25 3.23
CA PRO A 140 -8.28 9.95 1.98
C PRO A 140 -9.27 11.07 2.30
N HIS A 141 -8.81 12.31 2.21
CA HIS A 141 -9.64 13.49 2.43
C HIS A 141 -10.84 13.41 1.48
N ALA A 142 -12.00 13.03 2.03
CA ALA A 142 -13.29 13.41 1.48
C ALA A 142 -13.44 14.91 1.77
N ASP A 143 -12.69 15.75 1.04
CA ASP A 143 -12.91 17.19 1.11
C ASP A 143 -14.27 17.51 0.50
N ARG A 144 -15.09 18.14 1.35
CA ARG A 144 -16.49 18.55 1.19
C ARG A 144 -16.74 19.52 0.03
#